data_AF-A0A8X8AFE9-F1
#
_entry.id   AF-A0A8X8AFE9-F1
#
_cell.length_a   1.000
_cell.length_b   1.000
_cell.length_c   1.000
_cell.angle_alpha   90.00
_cell.angle_beta   90.00
_cell.angle_gamma   90.00
#
_symmetry.space_group_name_H-M   'P 1'
#
loop_
_entity.id
_entity.type
_entity.pdbx_description
1 polymer ?
#
loop_
_entity_poly.entity_id
_entity_poly.type
_entity_poly.pdbx_seq_one_letter_code
_entity_poly.pdbx_strand_id
1 'polypeptide(L)'
;MSTVEAEKKAEEEKKAEEKGGELLFCGATCWDIIGRKKGAQEGNLVSPTRLRPLVGVNIRFVASGSASCHCVALDVEGRCYTWGRNEARA
;
A
#
# COMPACT_ATOMS: atom_id res chain seq x y z
N MET A 1 -25.23 -34.82 -9.21
CA MET A 1 -24.34 -33.66 -9.39
C MET A 1 -25.18 -32.43 -9.07
N SER A 2 -25.30 -32.08 -7.79
CA SER A 2 -26.19 -31.02 -7.35
C SER A 2 -25.59 -29.66 -7.70
N THR A 3 -26.42 -28.70 -8.11
CA THR A 3 -26.01 -27.31 -8.38
C THR A 3 -25.24 -26.69 -7.21
N VAL A 4 -25.54 -27.14 -6.00
CA VAL A 4 -24.86 -26.80 -4.74
C VAL A 4 -23.36 -27.14 -4.74
N GLU A 5 -22.94 -28.23 -5.40
CA GLU A 5 -21.53 -28.61 -5.52
C GLU A 5 -20.80 -27.78 -6.56
N ALA A 6 -21.50 -27.34 -7.62
CA ALA A 6 -20.96 -26.46 -8.64
C ALA A 6 -20.81 -25.01 -8.13
N GLU A 7 -21.75 -24.54 -7.29
CA GLU A 7 -21.70 -23.23 -6.65
C GLU A 7 -20.61 -23.15 -5.57
N LYS A 8 -20.46 -24.18 -4.73
CA LYS A 8 -19.35 -24.28 -3.76
C LYS A 8 -17.99 -24.29 -4.45
N LYS A 9 -17.86 -25.02 -5.55
CA LYS A 9 -16.62 -25.11 -6.32
C LYS A 9 -16.32 -23.78 -7.04
N ALA A 10 -17.34 -23.05 -7.48
CA ALA A 10 -17.18 -21.71 -8.06
C ALA A 10 -16.84 -20.62 -7.03
N GLU A 11 -17.30 -20.74 -5.77
CA GLU A 11 -16.85 -19.90 -4.64
C GLU A 11 -15.41 -20.24 -4.20
N GLU A 12 -15.05 -21.53 -4.13
CA GLU A 12 -13.68 -21.97 -3.84
C GLU A 12 -12.69 -21.60 -4.97
N GLU A 13 -13.09 -21.68 -6.24
CA GLU A 13 -12.27 -21.29 -7.40
C GLU A 13 -12.21 -19.75 -7.59
N LYS A 14 -13.22 -18.98 -7.15
CA LYS A 14 -13.12 -17.50 -7.04
C LYS A 14 -12.24 -17.05 -5.88
N LYS A 15 -12.00 -17.92 -4.90
CA LYS A 15 -10.93 -17.80 -3.91
C LYS A 15 -9.61 -18.39 -4.44
N ALA A 16 -9.38 -18.32 -5.76
CA ALA A 16 -8.03 -18.31 -6.29
C ALA A 16 -7.29 -17.19 -5.57
N GLU A 17 -6.47 -17.60 -4.61
CA GLU A 17 -5.69 -16.78 -3.70
C GLU A 17 -5.29 -15.47 -4.38
N GLU A 18 -5.93 -14.36 -4.00
CA GLU A 18 -5.69 -13.09 -4.67
C GLU A 18 -4.19 -12.79 -4.51
N LYS A 19 -3.47 -12.76 -5.63
CA LYS A 19 -2.00 -12.73 -5.60
C LYS A 19 -1.55 -11.34 -5.19
N GLY A 20 -1.24 -11.18 -3.91
CA GLY A 20 -0.54 -10.00 -3.39
C GLY A 20 0.97 -10.11 -3.62
N GLY A 21 1.65 -8.97 -3.52
CA GLY A 21 3.09 -8.86 -3.58
C GLY A 21 3.68 -8.16 -2.36
N GLU A 22 5.02 -8.12 -2.33
CA GLU A 22 5.77 -7.35 -1.34
C GLU A 22 5.79 -5.87 -1.71
N LEU A 23 5.57 -5.00 -0.73
CA LEU A 23 5.64 -3.55 -0.91
C LEU A 23 7.05 -3.03 -0.62
N LEU A 24 7.62 -2.35 -1.62
CA LEU A 24 8.83 -1.55 -1.50
C LEU A 24 8.49 -0.07 -1.62
N PHE A 25 9.25 0.76 -0.92
CA PHE A 25 9.11 2.21 -0.97
C PHE A 25 10.48 2.88 -1.11
N CYS A 26 10.55 3.96 -1.90
CA CYS A 26 11.74 4.79 -2.03
C CYS A 26 11.37 6.24 -2.33
N GLY A 27 12.35 7.14 -2.23
CA GLY A 27 12.17 8.57 -2.43
C GLY A 27 12.07 9.33 -1.12
N ALA A 28 11.34 10.45 -1.15
CA ALA A 28 11.31 11.38 -0.03
C ALA A 28 10.46 10.86 1.14
N THR A 29 11.01 10.93 2.35
CA THR A 29 10.38 10.42 3.59
C THR A 29 10.09 11.52 4.61
N CYS A 30 10.64 12.72 4.44
CA CYS A 30 10.33 13.87 5.30
C CYS A 30 9.00 14.52 4.89
N TRP A 31 7.89 13.85 5.19
CA TRP A 31 6.56 14.21 4.70
C TRP A 31 6.15 15.65 4.98
N ASP A 32 6.59 16.24 6.09
CA ASP A 32 6.19 17.59 6.51
C ASP A 32 6.85 18.70 5.68
N ILE A 33 7.96 18.41 4.99
CA ILE A 33 8.78 19.40 4.28
C ILE A 33 8.86 19.17 2.76
N ILE A 34 8.37 18.04 2.24
CA ILE A 34 8.31 17.79 0.79
C ILE A 34 7.55 18.95 0.10
N GLY A 35 8.19 19.59 -0.88
CA GLY A 35 7.63 20.74 -1.60
C GLY A 35 7.53 22.04 -0.78
N ARG A 36 8.15 22.12 0.40
CA ARG A 36 8.21 23.32 1.24
C ARG A 36 9.64 23.83 1.38
N LYS A 37 9.79 25.15 1.52
CA LYS A 37 11.09 25.80 1.77
C LYS A 37 11.45 25.74 3.26
N LYS A 38 11.55 24.55 3.86
CA LYS A 38 11.86 24.42 5.29
C LYS A 38 12.65 23.15 5.58
N GLY A 39 13.79 23.28 6.26
CA GLY A 39 14.61 22.16 6.74
C GLY A 39 15.38 21.41 5.66
N ALA A 40 16.29 20.53 6.10
CA ALA A 40 16.99 19.59 5.24
C ALA A 40 16.14 18.34 5.02
N GLN A 41 16.08 17.84 3.77
CA GLN A 41 15.45 16.55 3.45
C GLN A 41 16.41 15.41 3.78
N GLU A 42 16.47 15.03 5.05
CA GLU A 42 17.33 13.97 5.56
C GLU A 42 16.59 12.63 5.68
N GLY A 43 17.24 11.52 5.36
CA GLY A 43 16.64 10.19 5.49
C GLY A 43 15.77 9.76 4.32
N ASN A 44 15.88 10.43 3.17
CA ASN A 44 15.30 9.95 1.92
C ASN A 44 15.87 8.57 1.55
N LEU A 45 15.02 7.71 0.99
CA LEU A 45 15.38 6.37 0.59
C LEU A 45 15.88 6.39 -0.86
N VAL A 46 17.18 6.24 -1.07
CA VAL A 46 17.84 6.27 -2.39
C VAL A 46 17.59 5.02 -3.24
N SER A 47 17.08 3.94 -2.63
CA SER A 47 16.78 2.68 -3.29
C SER A 47 15.48 2.07 -2.75
N PRO A 48 14.79 1.22 -3.53
CA PRO A 48 13.63 0.45 -3.07
C PRO A 48 13.94 -0.25 -1.75
N THR A 49 13.18 0.07 -0.71
CA THR A 49 13.40 -0.44 0.64
C THR A 49 12.11 -1.04 1.18
N ARG A 50 12.24 -2.18 1.87
CA ARG A 50 11.11 -2.84 2.54
C ARG A 50 10.62 -1.99 3.71
N LEU A 51 9.33 -1.70 3.73
CA LEU A 51 8.71 -1.09 4.91
C LEU A 51 8.48 -2.17 5.97
N ARG A 52 9.30 -2.16 7.03
CA ARG A 52 9.24 -3.14 8.12
C ARG A 52 7.80 -3.44 8.63
N PRO A 53 6.91 -2.46 8.81
CA PRO A 53 5.54 -2.72 9.29
C PRO A 53 4.65 -3.50 8.31
N LEU A 54 5.03 -3.55 7.03
CA LEU A 54 4.26 -4.20 5.96
C LEU A 54 4.94 -5.47 5.43
N VAL A 55 6.03 -5.91 6.05
CA VAL A 55 6.67 -7.19 5.73
C VAL A 55 5.70 -8.33 6.06
N GLY A 56 5.46 -9.21 5.09
CA GLY A 56 4.50 -10.31 5.21
C GLY A 56 3.05 -9.90 4.93
N VAL A 57 2.77 -8.63 4.65
CA VAL A 57 1.45 -8.19 4.19
C VAL A 57 1.39 -8.34 2.67
N ASN A 58 0.43 -9.13 2.19
CA ASN A 58 0.19 -9.35 0.77
C ASN A 58 -0.54 -8.14 0.16
N ILE A 59 0.20 -7.19 -0.40
CA ILE A 59 -0.36 -5.98 -0.99
C ILE A 59 -0.79 -6.24 -2.44
N ARG A 60 -2.05 -5.94 -2.77
CA ARG A 60 -2.59 -6.09 -4.13
C ARG A 60 -2.64 -4.79 -4.92
N PHE A 61 -2.69 -3.64 -4.23
CA PHE A 61 -2.81 -2.33 -4.88
C PHE A 61 -2.16 -1.24 -4.06
N VAL A 62 -1.51 -0.29 -4.73
CA VAL A 62 -0.89 0.89 -4.13
C VAL A 62 -1.33 2.13 -4.91
N ALA A 63 -1.75 3.16 -4.20
CA ALA A 63 -2.11 4.46 -4.76
C ALA A 63 -1.27 5.58 -4.14
N SER A 64 -0.85 6.51 -4.99
CA SER A 64 -0.23 7.78 -4.63
C SER A 64 -0.53 8.79 -5.75
N GLY A 65 -0.33 10.07 -5.48
CA GLY A 65 -0.51 11.14 -6.45
C GLY A 65 0.76 11.97 -6.62
N SER A 66 0.99 12.51 -7.81
CA SER A 66 2.14 13.39 -8.10
C SER A 66 2.14 14.68 -7.28
N ALA A 67 0.97 15.16 -6.90
CA ALA A 67 0.77 16.30 -5.99
C ALA A 67 0.52 15.86 -4.52
N SER A 68 0.53 14.56 -4.24
CA SER A 68 0.33 14.00 -2.90
C SER A 68 1.65 13.89 -2.15
N CYS A 69 1.59 13.95 -0.82
CA CYS A 69 2.68 13.56 0.06
C CYS A 69 2.27 12.39 0.98
N HIS A 70 1.32 11.57 0.54
CA HIS A 70 0.87 10.36 1.22
C HIS A 70 0.64 9.22 0.21
N CYS A 71 0.69 8.01 0.71
CA CYS A 71 0.43 6.79 -0.04
C CYS A 71 -0.61 5.94 0.69
N VAL A 72 -1.33 5.14 -0.08
CA VAL A 72 -2.31 4.17 0.40
C VAL A 72 -1.99 2.82 -0.22
N ALA A 73 -1.96 1.76 0.59
CA ALA A 73 -1.81 0.38 0.14
C ALA A 73 -3.02 -0.44 0.59
N LEU A 74 -3.48 -1.32 -0.29
CA LEU A 74 -4.61 -2.22 -0.07
C LEU A 74 -4.09 -3.66 -0.12
N ASP A 75 -4.34 -4.42 0.95
CA ASP A 75 -4.04 -5.84 0.95
C ASP A 75 -5.15 -6.70 0.33
N VAL A 76 -4.84 -7.98 0.15
CA VAL A 76 -5.74 -9.02 -0.37
C VAL A 76 -6.91 -9.34 0.57
N GLU A 77 -6.82 -8.94 1.84
CA GLU A 77 -7.91 -9.06 2.83
C GLU A 77 -8.82 -7.81 2.82
N GLY A 78 -8.49 -6.80 2.01
CA GLY A 78 -9.22 -5.54 1.93
C GLY A 78 -8.88 -4.52 3.01
N ARG A 79 -7.80 -4.72 3.79
CA ARG A 79 -7.31 -3.74 4.76
C ARG A 79 -6.51 -2.65 4.05
N CYS A 80 -6.74 -1.41 4.45
CA CYS A 80 -6.02 -0.24 3.97
C CYS A 80 -4.93 0.19 4.95
N TYR A 81 -3.75 0.47 4.42
CA TYR A 81 -2.62 1.03 5.13
C TYR A 81 -2.27 2.37 4.52
N THR A 82 -2.02 3.37 5.35
CA THR A 82 -1.68 4.72 4.87
C THR A 82 -0.43 5.21 5.56
N TRP A 83 0.38 5.97 4.84
CA TRP A 83 1.53 6.68 5.40
C TRP A 83 1.79 7.97 4.64
N GLY A 84 2.46 8.90 5.30
CA GLY A 84 2.82 10.20 4.76
C GLY A 84 2.11 11.35 5.46
N ARG A 85 2.01 12.48 4.78
CA ARG A 85 1.46 13.73 5.32
C ARG A 85 -0.04 13.58 5.61
N ASN A 86 -0.43 13.86 6.84
CA ASN A 86 -1.82 13.78 7.32
C ASN A 86 -2.30 15.11 7.95
N GLU A 87 -1.88 16.24 7.38
CA GLU A 87 -2.36 17.56 7.80
C GLU A 87 -3.78 17.77 7.24
N ALA A 88 -4.75 17.97 8.13
CA ALA A 88 -6.03 18.55 7.72
C ALA A 88 -5.83 20.05 7.50
N ARG A 89 -6.36 20.60 6.40
CA ARG A 89 -6.54 22.06 6.32
C ARG A 89 -7.50 22.45 7.44
N ALA A 90 -7.06 23.34 8.32
CA ALA A 90 -7.96 24.14 9.14
C ALA A 90 -8.80 25.06 8.24
#